data_AF-A0A956X4A7-F1
#
_entry.id   AF-A0A956X4A7-F1
#
_cell.length_a   1.000
_cell.length_b   1.000
_cell.length_c   1.000
_cell.angle_alpha   90.00
_cell.angle_beta   90.00
_cell.angle_gamma   90.00
#
_symmetry.space_group_name_H-M   'P 1'
#
loop_
_entity.id
_entity.type
_entity.pdbx_description
1 polymer ?
#
loop_
_entity_poly.entity_id
_entity_poly.type
_entity_poly.pdbx_seq_one_letter_code
_entity_poly.pdbx_strand_id
1 'polypeptide(L)'
;MKTQPSDSDRLQQRNRELSILNAFAKELNAQVDLNRALQTALAQVADLLDLQTGWVWLLHQESGEPYLAASQNLPPALAENPWRMAGDCYCLDTFRAGDLSGAANVNVVTCSRLKNLVDGANGLRYHASIPLYAHSRQLGVLNVASTDWRELSPDDLRLLYTVGDLLSIAVERARLFQQSADLGALEERNRLARELHDTLAQSLAAIALQLESADALLETGAPSDRISAAVQRAMELTRASLEEARRSVLDLRAAPLEGRSLPEALATLVEAVD
;
A
#
# COMPACT_ATOMS: atom_id res chain seq x y z
N MET A 1 50.04 9.59 13.98
CA MET A 1 50.18 8.51 12.97
C MET A 1 49.06 7.50 13.24
N LYS A 2 47.95 7.54 12.50
CA LYS A 2 46.85 6.58 12.69
C LYS A 2 47.24 5.28 11.97
N THR A 3 47.37 4.20 12.72
CA THR A 3 47.61 2.84 12.20
C THR A 3 46.48 2.43 11.26
N GLN A 4 46.81 1.94 10.06
CA GLN A 4 45.82 1.38 9.14
C GLN A 4 45.19 0.12 9.78
N PRO A 5 43.87 -0.08 9.68
CA PRO A 5 43.20 -1.26 10.22
C PRO A 5 43.70 -2.53 9.54
N SER A 6 43.87 -3.62 10.31
CA SER A 6 44.34 -4.90 9.78
C SER A 6 43.31 -5.52 8.84
N ASP A 7 43.73 -6.42 7.94
CA ASP A 7 42.80 -7.11 7.03
C ASP A 7 41.72 -7.92 7.79
N SER A 8 42.04 -8.40 9.00
CA SER A 8 41.07 -9.05 9.89
C SER A 8 40.01 -8.08 10.41
N ASP A 9 40.40 -6.85 10.78
CA ASP A 9 39.46 -5.83 11.27
C ASP A 9 38.50 -5.37 10.16
N ARG A 10 39.02 -5.20 8.94
CA ARG A 10 38.21 -4.84 7.77
C ARG A 10 37.22 -5.94 7.38
N LEU A 11 37.63 -7.21 7.48
CA LEU A 11 36.74 -8.35 7.23
C LEU A 11 35.66 -8.46 8.30
N GLN A 12 36.01 -8.28 9.57
CA GLN A 12 35.06 -8.34 10.67
C GLN A 12 34.04 -7.20 10.61
N GLN A 13 34.47 -5.99 10.23
CA GLN A 13 33.58 -4.86 10.00
C GLN A 13 32.61 -5.10 8.84
N ARG A 14 33.09 -5.56 7.68
CA ARG A 14 32.24 -5.94 6.54
C ARG A 14 31.24 -7.05 6.88
N ASN A 15 31.66 -8.06 7.65
CA ASN A 15 30.78 -9.15 8.04
C ASN A 15 29.66 -8.67 8.98
N ARG A 16 29.98 -7.72 9.87
CA ARG A 16 28.99 -7.05 10.71
C ARG A 16 27.99 -6.25 9.87
N GLU A 17 28.45 -5.41 8.95
CA GLU A 17 27.61 -4.64 8.02
C GLU A 17 26.65 -5.54 7.23
N LEU A 18 27.17 -6.64 6.65
CA LEU A 18 26.36 -7.60 5.90
C LEU A 18 25.32 -8.32 6.78
N SER A 19 25.69 -8.68 8.01
CA SER A 19 24.76 -9.31 8.94
C SER A 19 23.59 -8.38 9.29
N ILE A 20 23.88 -7.09 9.45
CA ILE A 20 22.88 -6.07 9.70
C ILE A 20 21.95 -5.89 8.50
N LEU A 21 22.50 -5.72 7.30
CA LEU A 21 21.71 -5.58 6.07
C LEU A 21 20.82 -6.81 5.84
N ASN A 22 21.30 -8.01 6.15
CA ASN A 22 20.50 -9.23 6.06
C ASN A 22 19.35 -9.28 7.09
N ALA A 23 19.61 -8.89 8.34
CA ALA A 23 18.57 -8.84 9.37
C ALA A 23 17.47 -7.83 8.98
N PHE A 24 17.88 -6.66 8.50
CA PHE A 24 17.00 -5.61 8.01
C PHE A 24 16.14 -6.08 6.83
N ALA A 25 16.75 -6.70 5.82
CA ALA A 25 16.04 -7.26 4.68
C ALA A 25 15.02 -8.34 5.10
N LYS A 26 15.37 -9.20 6.06
CA LYS A 26 14.44 -10.23 6.58
C LYS A 26 13.22 -9.61 7.23
N GLU A 27 13.39 -8.60 8.07
CA GLU A 27 12.28 -7.93 8.76
C GLU A 27 11.35 -7.23 7.76
N LEU A 28 11.93 -6.46 6.83
CA LEU A 28 11.16 -5.84 5.75
C LEU A 28 10.38 -6.86 4.92
N ASN A 29 10.90 -8.07 4.76
CA ASN A 29 10.27 -9.13 4.01
C ASN A 29 9.16 -9.88 4.77
N ALA A 30 9.14 -9.81 6.10
CA ALA A 30 8.17 -10.52 6.93
C ALA A 30 6.84 -9.76 7.11
N GLN A 31 6.86 -8.43 6.92
CA GLN A 31 5.71 -7.57 7.19
C GLN A 31 4.79 -7.47 5.96
N VAL A 32 3.48 -7.67 6.20
CA VAL A 32 2.42 -7.47 5.19
C VAL A 32 2.05 -5.98 5.08
N ASP A 33 2.10 -5.26 6.20
CA ASP A 33 1.78 -3.83 6.28
C ASP A 33 3.04 -2.98 6.03
N LEU A 34 3.03 -2.21 4.94
CA LEU A 34 4.14 -1.36 4.53
C LEU A 34 4.47 -0.29 5.58
N ASN A 35 3.48 0.36 6.18
CA ASN A 35 3.71 1.43 7.15
C ASN A 35 4.40 0.89 8.40
N ARG A 36 3.96 -0.29 8.88
CA ARG A 36 4.63 -0.98 10.00
C ARG A 36 6.04 -1.42 9.64
N ALA A 37 6.24 -1.92 8.42
CA ALA A 37 7.57 -2.30 7.93
C ALA A 37 8.53 -1.09 7.92
N LEU A 38 8.09 0.03 7.36
CA LEU A 38 8.87 1.27 7.29
C LEU A 38 9.18 1.84 8.68
N GLN A 39 8.19 1.83 9.60
CA GLN A 39 8.40 2.30 10.97
C GLN A 39 9.43 1.45 11.72
N THR A 40 9.32 0.13 11.61
CA THR A 40 10.25 -0.81 12.25
C THR A 40 11.66 -0.68 11.67
N ALA A 41 11.75 -0.60 10.35
CA ALA A 41 13.00 -0.39 9.64
C ALA A 41 13.67 0.93 10.04
N LEU A 42 12.92 2.03 10.09
CA LEU A 42 13.43 3.33 10.49
C LEU A 42 14.00 3.31 11.91
N ALA A 43 13.29 2.67 12.85
CA ALA A 43 13.78 2.49 14.22
C ALA A 43 15.10 1.72 14.27
N GLN A 44 15.21 0.60 13.53
CA GLN A 44 16.44 -0.19 13.49
C GLN A 44 17.63 0.59 12.89
N VAL A 45 17.39 1.35 11.82
CA VAL A 45 18.43 2.19 11.19
C VAL A 45 18.90 3.27 12.15
N ALA A 46 17.96 3.88 12.88
CA ALA A 46 18.27 4.90 13.87
C ALA A 46 19.12 4.31 15.01
N ASP A 47 18.72 3.18 15.59
CA ASP A 47 19.46 2.50 16.65
C ASP A 47 20.85 2.05 16.21
N LEU A 48 20.97 1.52 14.99
CA LEU A 48 22.22 0.99 14.47
C LEU A 48 23.30 2.06 14.32
N LEU A 49 22.91 3.21 13.81
CA LEU A 49 23.80 4.32 13.48
C LEU A 49 23.87 5.37 14.59
N ASP A 50 23.25 5.08 15.74
CA ASP A 50 23.16 6.00 16.89
C ASP A 50 22.58 7.37 16.50
N LEU A 51 21.49 7.31 15.71
CA LEU A 51 20.77 8.48 15.23
C LEU A 51 19.53 8.70 16.10
N GLN A 52 19.31 9.94 16.55
CA GLN A 52 18.17 10.20 17.43
C GLN A 52 16.85 10.34 16.69
N THR A 53 16.85 10.68 15.40
CA THR A 53 15.59 10.90 14.65
C THR A 53 15.69 10.53 13.18
N GLY A 54 14.54 10.21 12.59
CA GLY A 54 14.41 10.03 11.15
C GLY A 54 12.96 10.05 10.69
N TRP A 55 12.75 10.15 9.39
CA TRP A 55 11.44 10.11 8.76
C TRP A 55 11.51 9.67 7.30
N VAL A 56 10.46 9.00 6.84
CA VAL A 56 10.31 8.52 5.47
C VAL A 56 9.16 9.25 4.81
N TRP A 57 9.47 9.90 3.70
CA TRP A 57 8.49 10.44 2.77
C TRP A 57 8.31 9.48 1.61
N LEU A 58 7.07 9.18 1.25
CA LEU A 58 6.74 8.48 0.01
C LEU A 58 5.85 9.37 -0.86
N LEU A 59 5.87 9.12 -2.17
CA LEU A 59 5.01 9.80 -3.13
C LEU A 59 3.77 8.93 -3.42
N HIS A 60 2.59 9.55 -3.39
CA HIS A 60 1.39 8.92 -3.92
C HIS A 60 1.56 8.63 -5.41
N GLN A 61 1.16 7.44 -5.85
CA GLN A 61 1.37 6.98 -7.22
C GLN A 61 0.65 7.87 -8.25
N GLU A 62 -0.58 8.31 -7.94
CA GLU A 62 -1.44 9.01 -8.89
C GLU A 62 -1.23 10.52 -8.86
N SER A 63 -1.23 11.12 -7.66
CA SER A 63 -1.10 12.57 -7.51
C SER A 63 0.35 13.05 -7.49
N GLY A 64 1.32 12.16 -7.18
CA GLY A 64 2.71 12.55 -6.94
C GLY A 64 2.93 13.33 -5.64
N GLU A 65 1.87 13.53 -4.85
CA GLU A 65 1.93 14.27 -3.58
C GLU A 65 2.71 13.48 -2.53
N PRO A 66 3.53 14.16 -1.71
CA PRO A 66 4.32 13.49 -0.70
C PRO A 66 3.48 13.24 0.56
N TYR A 67 3.60 12.08 1.17
CA TYR A 67 3.02 11.77 2.48
C TYR A 67 4.06 11.17 3.43
N LEU A 68 3.89 11.43 4.72
CA LEU A 68 4.78 10.95 5.77
C LEU A 68 4.43 9.48 6.06
N ALA A 69 5.23 8.56 5.54
CA ALA A 69 4.98 7.12 5.64
C ALA A 69 5.46 6.53 6.98
N ALA A 70 6.54 7.08 7.54
CA ALA A 70 7.06 6.68 8.84
C ALA A 70 7.84 7.82 9.49
N SER A 71 7.91 7.85 10.83
CA SER A 71 8.73 8.82 11.55
C SER A 71 9.17 8.28 12.90
N GLN A 72 10.41 8.56 13.29
CA GLN A 72 11.01 8.09 14.53
C GLN A 72 11.52 9.30 15.31
N ASN A 73 11.04 9.45 16.55
CA ASN A 73 11.54 10.44 17.52
C ASN A 73 11.68 11.85 16.92
N LEU A 74 10.65 12.33 16.21
CA LEU A 74 10.67 13.67 15.65
C LEU A 74 10.92 14.70 16.76
N PRO A 75 11.82 15.70 16.55
CA PRO A 75 11.96 16.81 17.48
C PRO A 75 10.60 17.47 17.75
N PRO A 76 10.35 17.99 18.97
CA PRO A 76 9.08 18.64 19.32
C PRO A 76 8.64 19.69 18.30
N ALA A 77 9.60 20.46 17.77
CA ALA A 77 9.33 21.45 16.73
C ALA A 77 8.74 20.89 15.42
N LEU A 78 8.92 19.59 15.13
CA LEU A 78 8.31 18.90 14.00
C LEU A 78 7.08 18.09 14.44
N ALA A 79 7.16 17.40 15.57
CA ALA A 79 6.10 16.54 16.07
C ALA A 79 4.83 17.33 16.47
N GLU A 80 5.00 18.47 17.13
CA GLU A 80 3.90 19.32 17.61
C GLU A 80 3.38 20.29 16.53
N ASN A 81 4.04 20.32 15.36
CA ASN A 81 3.74 21.26 14.28
C ASN A 81 3.55 20.52 12.94
N PRO A 82 2.48 19.71 12.77
CA PRO A 82 2.34 18.81 11.61
C PRO A 82 2.40 19.49 10.25
N TRP A 83 1.99 20.76 10.14
CA TRP A 83 2.08 21.53 8.89
C TRP A 83 3.52 21.72 8.38
N ARG A 84 4.54 21.64 9.27
CA ARG A 84 5.96 21.63 8.86
C ARG A 84 6.34 20.32 8.21
N MET A 85 5.69 19.24 8.63
CA MET A 85 5.77 17.91 8.04
C MET A 85 4.62 17.70 7.06
N ALA A 86 4.28 18.73 6.27
CA ALA A 86 3.33 18.64 5.17
C ALA A 86 3.92 19.31 3.92
N GLY A 87 3.40 18.94 2.74
CA GLY A 87 3.81 19.52 1.45
C GLY A 87 5.27 19.26 1.08
N ASP A 88 5.84 20.15 0.27
CA ASP A 88 7.18 20.01 -0.28
C ASP A 88 8.28 20.52 0.66
N CYS A 89 9.49 20.05 0.44
CA CYS A 89 10.69 20.62 1.06
C CYS A 89 11.88 20.53 0.11
N TYR A 90 12.95 21.23 0.45
CA TYR A 90 14.21 21.20 -0.28
C TYR A 90 14.65 19.77 -0.69
N CYS A 91 14.51 18.79 0.20
CA CYS A 91 14.95 17.41 -0.08
C CYS A 91 14.01 16.70 -1.06
N LEU A 92 12.69 16.93 -0.94
CA LEU A 92 11.70 16.41 -1.89
C LEU A 92 11.87 17.07 -3.26
N ASP A 93 12.13 18.37 -3.30
CA ASP A 93 12.35 19.13 -4.53
C ASP A 93 13.62 18.67 -5.24
N THR A 94 14.72 18.53 -4.49
CA THR A 94 16.01 18.02 -5.01
C THR A 94 15.86 16.58 -5.52
N PHE A 95 15.12 15.74 -4.80
CA PHE A 95 14.83 14.36 -5.22
C PHE A 95 14.00 14.31 -6.49
N ARG A 96 12.91 15.10 -6.57
CA ARG A 96 12.04 15.16 -7.75
C ARG A 96 12.75 15.70 -8.98
N ALA A 97 13.64 16.68 -8.80
CA ALA A 97 14.50 17.21 -9.86
C ALA A 97 15.51 16.18 -10.39
N GLY A 98 15.76 15.09 -9.64
CA GLY A 98 16.76 14.08 -9.98
C GLY A 98 18.19 14.43 -9.53
N ASP A 99 18.33 15.50 -8.74
CA ASP A 99 19.64 15.99 -8.27
C ASP A 99 20.14 15.24 -7.04
N LEU A 100 19.29 14.41 -6.41
CA LEU A 100 19.65 13.55 -5.29
C LEU A 100 20.07 12.14 -5.80
N SER A 101 21.30 12.04 -6.32
CA SER A 101 21.83 10.80 -6.91
C SER A 101 22.33 9.75 -5.88
N GLY A 102 22.43 10.12 -4.61
CA GLY A 102 22.89 9.26 -3.53
C GLY A 102 22.55 9.82 -2.15
N ALA A 103 22.96 9.10 -1.10
CA ALA A 103 22.84 9.60 0.27
C ALA A 103 23.74 10.83 0.47
N ALA A 104 23.17 11.94 0.93
CA ALA A 104 23.87 13.21 1.09
C ALA A 104 23.51 13.90 2.40
N ASN A 105 24.51 14.52 3.05
CA ASN A 105 24.27 15.41 4.19
C ASN A 105 23.60 16.71 3.72
N VAL A 106 22.51 17.09 4.39
CA VAL A 106 21.76 18.33 4.20
C VAL A 106 21.85 19.16 5.47
N ASN A 107 22.30 20.41 5.31
CA ASN A 107 22.43 21.36 6.40
C ASN A 107 21.06 21.95 6.79
N VAL A 108 20.84 22.22 8.08
CA VAL A 108 19.67 22.91 8.65
C VAL A 108 19.33 24.23 7.93
N VAL A 109 20.33 24.97 7.45
CA VAL A 109 20.13 26.23 6.72
C VAL A 109 19.43 25.98 5.36
N THR A 110 19.70 24.81 4.76
CA THR A 110 19.17 24.40 3.46
C THR A 110 17.83 23.70 3.60
N CYS A 111 17.63 22.92 4.67
CA CYS A 111 16.37 22.21 4.90
C CYS A 111 15.25 23.20 5.25
N SER A 112 14.27 23.37 4.34
CA SER A 112 13.13 24.28 4.55
C SER A 112 12.30 23.96 5.80
N ARG A 113 12.36 22.72 6.29
CA ARG A 113 11.65 22.26 7.50
C ARG A 113 12.36 22.63 8.79
N LEU A 114 13.69 22.71 8.75
CA LEU A 114 14.51 23.03 9.92
C LEU A 114 14.99 24.49 9.94
N LYS A 115 14.92 25.17 8.79
CA LYS A 115 15.27 26.58 8.68
C LYS A 115 14.45 27.42 9.65
N ASN A 116 15.12 28.34 10.35
CA ASN A 116 14.55 29.24 11.35
C ASN A 116 13.98 28.56 12.62
N LEU A 117 14.36 27.31 12.93
CA LEU A 117 14.09 26.74 14.25
C LEU A 117 15.07 27.33 15.28
N VAL A 118 14.54 28.14 16.20
CA VAL A 118 15.30 28.74 17.31
C VAL A 118 15.32 27.79 18.51
N ASP A 119 14.19 27.14 18.81
CA ASP A 119 13.99 26.20 19.91
C ASP A 119 13.27 24.92 19.44
N GLY A 120 13.37 23.82 20.22
CA GLY A 120 12.61 22.59 19.98
C GLY A 120 13.15 21.66 18.86
N ALA A 121 14.28 22.01 18.23
CA ALA A 121 14.99 21.15 17.30
C ALA A 121 15.87 20.08 17.99
N ASN A 122 15.94 20.07 19.33
CA ASN A 122 16.79 19.16 20.11
C ASN A 122 18.27 19.14 19.67
N GLY A 123 18.81 20.22 19.13
CA GLY A 123 20.20 20.25 18.62
C GLY A 123 20.37 19.77 17.19
N LEU A 124 19.29 19.40 16.48
CA LEU A 124 19.33 18.98 15.09
C LEU A 124 19.90 20.10 14.19
N ARG A 125 21.03 19.85 13.53
CA ARG A 125 21.65 20.81 12.59
C ARG A 125 21.98 20.23 11.22
N TYR A 126 22.03 18.92 11.11
CA TYR A 126 22.24 18.22 9.87
C TYR A 126 21.30 17.02 9.84
N HIS A 127 20.87 16.65 8.64
CA HIS A 127 20.27 15.34 8.40
C HIS A 127 20.86 14.79 7.10
N ALA A 128 20.98 13.48 6.97
CA ALA A 128 21.19 12.87 5.68
C ALA A 128 19.86 12.67 4.98
N SER A 129 19.85 12.90 3.67
CA SER A 129 18.75 12.58 2.77
C SER A 129 19.19 11.43 1.86
N ILE A 130 18.39 10.39 1.83
CA ILE A 130 18.61 9.16 1.08
C ILE A 130 17.45 9.02 0.11
N PRO A 131 17.71 9.03 -1.20
CA PRO A 131 16.67 8.87 -2.18
C PRO A 131 16.18 7.42 -2.20
N LEU A 132 14.88 7.23 -2.39
CA LEU A 132 14.26 5.92 -2.55
C LEU A 132 13.82 5.76 -4.00
N TYR A 133 14.51 4.90 -4.73
CA TYR A 133 14.24 4.59 -6.13
C TYR A 133 14.00 3.09 -6.32
N ALA A 134 12.97 2.73 -7.08
CA ALA A 134 12.84 1.40 -7.64
C ALA A 134 13.07 1.47 -9.14
N HIS A 135 14.23 0.99 -9.60
CA HIS A 135 14.68 1.18 -10.98
C HIS A 135 14.68 2.67 -11.36
N SER A 136 13.89 3.08 -12.37
CA SER A 136 13.73 4.49 -12.77
C SER A 136 12.61 5.23 -12.04
N ARG A 137 11.90 4.58 -11.11
CA ARG A 137 10.74 5.16 -10.43
C ARG A 137 11.16 5.87 -9.15
N GLN A 138 10.76 7.13 -9.03
CA GLN A 138 10.84 7.93 -7.81
C GLN A 138 9.81 7.44 -6.79
N LEU A 139 10.26 6.88 -5.66
CA LEU A 139 9.37 6.42 -4.58
C LEU A 139 9.28 7.43 -3.44
N GLY A 140 10.39 8.06 -3.07
CA GLY A 140 10.40 8.99 -1.94
C GLY A 140 11.79 9.29 -1.39
N VAL A 141 11.84 9.76 -0.13
CA VAL A 141 13.08 10.16 0.54
C VAL A 141 13.07 9.68 1.99
N LEU A 142 14.11 8.94 2.38
CA LEU A 142 14.44 8.67 3.77
C LEU A 142 15.33 9.81 4.30
N ASN A 143 15.00 10.35 5.46
CA ASN A 143 15.82 11.32 6.15
C ASN A 143 16.18 10.79 7.52
N VAL A 144 17.45 10.92 7.92
CA VAL A 144 17.93 10.51 9.22
C VAL A 144 18.89 11.54 9.77
N ALA A 145 18.95 11.70 11.09
CA ALA A 145 19.69 12.81 11.67
C ALA A 145 20.15 12.53 13.11
N SER A 146 21.23 13.21 13.49
CA SER A 146 21.78 13.23 14.84
C SER A 146 21.79 14.66 15.38
N THR A 147 21.68 14.81 16.69
CA THR A 147 21.62 16.07 17.44
C THR A 147 23.00 16.61 17.81
N ASP A 148 24.05 15.82 17.61
CA ASP A 148 25.37 16.08 18.21
C ASP A 148 26.34 16.80 17.26
N TRP A 149 25.83 17.65 16.35
CA TRP A 149 26.65 18.44 15.42
C TRP A 149 27.58 17.63 14.50
N ARG A 150 27.17 16.43 14.09
CA ARG A 150 28.01 15.57 13.26
C ARG A 150 27.43 15.35 11.87
N GLU A 151 28.25 15.63 10.85
CA GLU A 151 28.03 15.11 9.50
C GLU A 151 28.21 13.59 9.50
N LEU A 152 27.29 12.88 8.82
CA LEU A 152 27.46 11.46 8.60
C LEU A 152 28.66 11.21 7.71
N SER A 153 29.49 10.24 8.08
CA SER A 153 30.71 9.94 7.34
C SER A 153 30.36 9.37 5.96
N PRO A 154 31.29 9.41 4.99
CA PRO A 154 31.07 8.76 3.70
C PRO A 154 30.73 7.28 3.81
N ASP A 155 31.17 6.61 4.87
CA ASP A 155 30.90 5.18 5.11
C ASP A 155 29.47 5.00 5.61
N ASP A 156 29.01 5.85 6.53
CA ASP A 156 27.62 5.88 7.01
C ASP A 156 26.65 6.17 5.86
N LEU A 157 26.98 7.16 5.00
CA LEU A 157 26.17 7.50 3.83
C LEU A 157 26.09 6.35 2.83
N ARG A 158 27.19 5.62 2.59
CA ARG A 158 27.17 4.43 1.72
C ARG A 158 26.29 3.32 2.29
N LEU A 159 26.38 3.04 3.58
CA LEU A 159 25.52 2.06 4.24
C LEU A 159 24.04 2.48 4.18
N LEU A 160 23.75 3.75 4.48
CA LEU A 160 22.41 4.31 4.41
C LEU A 160 21.82 4.28 3.00
N TYR A 161 22.65 4.47 1.98
CA TYR A 161 22.20 4.31 0.58
C TYR A 161 21.79 2.87 0.28
N THR A 162 22.56 1.88 0.72
CA THR A 162 22.18 0.46 0.61
C THR A 162 20.91 0.12 1.39
N VAL A 163 20.72 0.72 2.57
CA VAL A 163 19.46 0.61 3.33
C VAL A 163 18.30 1.22 2.52
N GLY A 164 18.52 2.37 1.88
CA GLY A 164 17.56 3.01 0.98
C GLY A 164 17.15 2.11 -0.18
N ASP A 165 18.08 1.36 -0.78
CA ASP A 165 17.77 0.38 -1.83
C ASP A 165 16.86 -0.74 -1.29
N LEU A 166 17.17 -1.29 -0.11
CA LEU A 166 16.35 -2.34 0.52
C LEU A 166 14.93 -1.84 0.84
N LEU A 167 14.81 -0.62 1.35
CA LEU A 167 13.52 0.04 1.59
C LEU A 167 12.76 0.24 0.28
N SER A 168 13.45 0.67 -0.78
CA SER A 168 12.84 0.91 -2.09
C SER A 168 12.26 -0.37 -2.68
N ILE A 169 12.97 -1.49 -2.56
CA ILE A 169 12.49 -2.81 -2.98
C ILE A 169 11.26 -3.22 -2.17
N ALA A 170 11.26 -3.01 -0.84
CA ALA A 170 10.13 -3.36 0.01
C ALA A 170 8.87 -2.53 -0.32
N VAL A 171 9.03 -1.22 -0.54
CA VAL A 171 7.95 -0.31 -0.95
C VAL A 171 7.37 -0.74 -2.31
N GLU A 172 8.22 -0.99 -3.30
CA GLU A 172 7.75 -1.43 -4.63
C GLU A 172 7.08 -2.81 -4.56
N ARG A 173 7.59 -3.74 -3.74
CA ARG A 173 6.93 -5.04 -3.55
C ARG A 173 5.54 -4.89 -2.94
N ALA A 174 5.40 -4.10 -1.86
CA ALA A 174 4.11 -3.88 -1.22
C ALA A 174 3.10 -3.26 -2.21
N ARG A 175 3.56 -2.33 -3.04
CA ARG A 175 2.76 -1.76 -4.12
C ARG A 175 2.32 -2.81 -5.15
N LEU A 176 3.26 -3.60 -5.67
CA LEU A 176 2.94 -4.63 -6.67
C LEU A 176 1.98 -5.69 -6.11
N PHE A 177 2.13 -6.03 -4.83
CA PHE A 177 1.21 -6.91 -4.14
C PHE A 177 -0.21 -6.33 -4.09
N GLN A 178 -0.35 -5.05 -3.71
CA GLN A 178 -1.65 -4.38 -3.69
C GLN A 178 -2.29 -4.34 -5.09
N GLN A 179 -1.52 -3.98 -6.11
CA GLN A 179 -2.02 -3.97 -7.49
C GLN A 179 -2.46 -5.35 -7.96
N SER A 180 -1.72 -6.40 -7.61
CA SER A 180 -2.09 -7.78 -7.92
C SER A 180 -3.37 -8.20 -7.21
N ALA A 181 -3.56 -7.77 -5.95
CA ALA A 181 -4.78 -8.06 -5.19
C ALA A 181 -5.99 -7.36 -5.81
N ASP A 182 -5.86 -6.08 -6.19
CA ASP A 182 -6.94 -5.30 -6.80
C ASP A 182 -7.34 -5.88 -8.18
N LEU A 183 -6.35 -6.29 -8.99
CA LEU A 183 -6.59 -6.97 -10.26
C LEU A 183 -7.29 -8.31 -10.06
N GLY A 184 -6.83 -9.13 -9.10
CA GLY A 184 -7.47 -10.41 -8.79
C GLY A 184 -8.92 -10.25 -8.34
N ALA A 185 -9.21 -9.25 -7.51
CA ALA A 185 -10.57 -8.94 -7.09
C ALA A 185 -11.47 -8.51 -8.28
N LEU A 186 -10.92 -7.73 -9.22
CA LEU A 186 -11.64 -7.33 -10.43
C LEU A 186 -11.90 -8.51 -11.38
N GLU A 187 -10.91 -9.37 -11.58
CA GLU A 187 -11.03 -10.58 -12.39
C GLU A 187 -12.10 -11.51 -11.83
N GLU A 188 -12.12 -11.70 -10.50
CA GLU A 188 -13.11 -12.53 -9.83
C GLU A 188 -14.51 -11.94 -9.96
N ARG A 189 -14.66 -10.62 -9.77
CA ARG A 189 -15.94 -9.94 -10.00
C ARG A 189 -16.43 -10.12 -11.44
N ASN A 190 -15.56 -10.04 -12.44
CA ASN A 190 -15.90 -10.25 -13.85
C ASN A 190 -16.23 -11.71 -14.17
N ARG A 191 -15.56 -12.66 -13.50
CA ARG A 191 -15.88 -14.08 -13.60
C ARG A 191 -17.29 -14.35 -13.05
N LEU A 192 -17.59 -13.87 -11.85
CA LEU A 192 -18.90 -14.00 -11.21
C LEU A 192 -20.00 -13.34 -12.04
N ALA A 193 -19.75 -12.14 -12.59
CA ALA A 193 -20.73 -11.47 -13.47
C ALA A 193 -21.10 -12.30 -14.71
N ARG A 194 -20.11 -12.98 -15.32
CA ARG A 194 -20.36 -13.88 -16.47
C ARG A 194 -21.14 -15.13 -16.06
N GLU A 195 -20.76 -15.76 -14.95
CA GLU A 195 -21.44 -16.94 -14.42
C GLU A 195 -22.92 -16.65 -14.09
N LEU A 196 -23.20 -15.49 -13.51
CA LEU A 196 -24.56 -15.03 -13.26
C LEU A 196 -25.32 -14.73 -14.56
N HIS A 197 -24.67 -14.06 -15.52
CA HIS A 197 -25.27 -13.80 -16.82
C HIS A 197 -25.65 -15.11 -17.52
N ASP A 198 -24.78 -16.11 -17.53
CA ASP A 198 -25.03 -17.40 -18.17
C ASP A 198 -26.19 -18.15 -17.50
N THR A 199 -26.23 -18.16 -16.16
CA THR A 199 -27.33 -18.77 -15.39
C THR A 199 -28.67 -18.09 -15.68
N LEU A 200 -28.69 -16.76 -15.71
CA LEU A 200 -29.89 -15.98 -16.05
C LEU A 200 -30.32 -16.20 -17.51
N ALA A 201 -29.38 -16.26 -18.45
CA ALA A 201 -29.68 -16.52 -19.85
C ALA A 201 -30.31 -17.91 -20.04
N GLN A 202 -29.78 -18.92 -19.37
CA GLN A 202 -30.32 -20.28 -19.39
C GLN A 202 -31.74 -20.34 -18.81
N SER A 203 -31.99 -19.66 -17.70
CA SER A 203 -33.31 -19.68 -17.07
C SER A 203 -34.35 -18.91 -17.88
N LEU A 204 -33.98 -17.77 -18.46
CA LEU A 204 -34.83 -17.02 -19.38
C LEU A 204 -35.17 -17.83 -20.64
N ALA A 205 -34.21 -18.58 -21.19
CA ALA A 205 -34.46 -19.48 -22.31
C ALA A 205 -35.44 -20.61 -21.94
N ALA A 206 -35.32 -21.19 -20.74
CA ALA A 206 -36.25 -22.21 -20.25
C ALA A 206 -37.67 -21.66 -20.04
N ILE A 207 -37.79 -20.44 -19.51
CA ILE A 207 -39.07 -19.73 -19.36
C ILE A 207 -39.70 -19.47 -20.73
N ALA A 208 -38.94 -18.93 -21.68
CA ALA A 208 -39.40 -18.68 -23.04
C ALA A 208 -39.93 -19.97 -23.71
N LEU A 209 -39.20 -21.07 -23.59
CA LEU A 209 -39.62 -22.36 -24.14
C LEU A 209 -40.94 -22.88 -23.54
N GLN A 210 -41.16 -22.69 -22.23
CA GLN A 210 -42.44 -23.06 -21.60
C GLN A 210 -43.60 -22.20 -22.09
N LEU A 211 -43.36 -20.90 -22.31
CA LEU A 211 -44.37 -19.99 -22.85
C LEU A 211 -44.68 -20.27 -24.33
N GLU A 212 -43.67 -20.52 -25.16
CA GLU A 212 -43.86 -20.96 -26.55
C GLU A 212 -44.63 -22.28 -26.63
N SER A 213 -44.34 -23.22 -25.72
CA SER A 213 -45.10 -24.47 -25.63
C SER A 213 -46.56 -24.23 -25.24
N ALA A 214 -46.85 -23.25 -24.37
CA ALA A 214 -48.22 -22.91 -24.00
C ALA A 214 -48.99 -22.31 -25.19
N ASP A 215 -48.32 -21.46 -25.98
CA ASP A 215 -48.87 -20.83 -27.18
C ASP A 215 -49.21 -21.88 -28.26
N ALA A 216 -48.30 -22.81 -28.55
CA ALA A 216 -48.56 -23.91 -29.49
C ALA A 216 -49.69 -24.85 -29.05
N LEU A 217 -49.85 -25.07 -27.73
CA LEU A 217 -50.97 -25.85 -27.18
C LEU A 217 -52.31 -25.11 -27.33
N LEU A 218 -52.31 -23.78 -27.23
CA LEU A 218 -53.49 -22.96 -27.50
C LEU A 218 -53.92 -23.03 -28.97
N GLU A 219 -52.96 -22.89 -29.90
CA GLU A 219 -53.24 -22.94 -31.34
C GLU A 219 -53.83 -24.29 -31.79
N THR A 220 -53.39 -25.39 -31.16
CA THR A 220 -53.85 -26.75 -31.48
C THR A 220 -55.15 -27.15 -30.80
N GLY A 221 -55.73 -26.27 -29.96
CA GLY A 221 -56.95 -26.56 -29.19
C GLY A 221 -56.74 -27.63 -28.13
N ALA A 222 -55.53 -27.73 -27.57
CA ALA A 222 -55.21 -28.71 -26.55
C ALA A 222 -56.04 -28.48 -25.26
N PRO A 223 -56.23 -29.53 -24.44
CA PRO A 223 -56.91 -29.41 -23.15
C PRO A 223 -56.32 -28.32 -22.23
N SER A 224 -57.20 -27.58 -21.54
CA SER A 224 -56.85 -26.42 -20.70
C SER A 224 -55.87 -26.76 -19.57
N ASP A 225 -55.90 -27.99 -19.05
CA ASP A 225 -54.96 -28.49 -18.04
C ASP A 225 -53.51 -28.51 -18.55
N ARG A 226 -53.28 -28.87 -19.83
CA ARG A 226 -51.93 -28.88 -20.42
C ARG A 226 -51.37 -27.48 -20.65
N ILE A 227 -52.22 -26.55 -21.08
CA ILE A 227 -51.86 -25.13 -21.25
C ILE A 227 -51.52 -24.53 -19.89
N SER A 228 -52.38 -24.75 -18.88
CA SER A 228 -52.16 -24.28 -17.52
C SER A 228 -50.87 -24.83 -16.92
N ALA A 229 -50.56 -26.12 -17.14
CA ALA A 229 -49.33 -26.73 -16.66
C ALA A 229 -48.06 -26.09 -17.27
N ALA A 230 -48.07 -25.73 -18.56
CA ALA A 230 -46.94 -25.06 -19.19
C ALA A 230 -46.70 -23.65 -18.60
N VAL A 231 -47.78 -22.88 -18.41
CA VAL A 231 -47.71 -21.56 -17.76
C VAL A 231 -47.24 -21.66 -16.30
N GLN A 232 -47.74 -22.65 -15.55
CA GLN A 232 -47.31 -22.89 -14.17
C GLN A 232 -45.82 -23.20 -14.09
N ARG A 233 -45.29 -24.04 -15.00
CA ARG A 233 -43.83 -24.31 -15.08
C ARG A 233 -43.03 -23.05 -15.39
N ALA A 234 -43.48 -22.20 -16.31
CA ALA A 234 -42.82 -20.92 -16.58
C ALA A 234 -42.78 -20.02 -15.33
N MET A 235 -43.89 -19.95 -14.57
CA MET A 235 -43.95 -19.19 -13.32
C MET A 235 -43.05 -19.76 -12.22
N GLU A 236 -42.97 -21.08 -12.09
CA GLU A 236 -42.07 -21.76 -11.15
C GLU A 236 -40.60 -21.47 -11.48
N LEU A 237 -40.21 -21.61 -12.75
CA LEU A 237 -38.86 -21.27 -13.22
C LEU A 237 -38.52 -19.79 -12.96
N THR A 238 -39.49 -18.89 -13.17
CA THR A 238 -39.30 -17.46 -12.93
C THR A 238 -39.04 -17.17 -11.45
N ARG A 239 -39.83 -17.76 -10.54
CA ARG A 239 -39.66 -17.60 -9.09
C ARG A 239 -38.33 -18.15 -8.61
N ALA A 240 -37.95 -19.34 -9.08
CA ALA A 240 -36.67 -19.97 -8.74
C ALA A 240 -35.49 -19.09 -9.19
N SER A 241 -35.54 -18.60 -10.43
CA SER A 241 -34.48 -17.76 -11.01
C SER A 241 -34.32 -16.41 -10.30
N LEU A 242 -35.43 -15.79 -9.89
CA LEU A 242 -35.40 -14.53 -9.12
C LEU A 242 -34.80 -14.72 -7.73
N GLU A 243 -35.10 -15.85 -7.08
CA GLU A 243 -34.55 -16.18 -5.76
C GLU A 243 -33.04 -16.43 -5.83
N GLU A 244 -32.60 -17.16 -6.86
CA GLU A 244 -31.17 -17.41 -7.11
C GLU A 244 -30.41 -16.12 -7.43
N ALA A 245 -30.96 -15.27 -8.30
CA ALA A 245 -30.36 -13.97 -8.60
C ALA A 245 -30.23 -13.07 -7.36
N ARG A 246 -31.25 -13.05 -6.49
CA ARG A 246 -31.20 -12.27 -5.23
C ARG A 246 -30.13 -12.78 -4.29
N ARG A 247 -30.01 -14.10 -4.13
CA ARG A 247 -28.99 -14.71 -3.27
C ARG A 247 -27.58 -14.36 -3.74
N SER A 248 -27.31 -14.51 -5.04
CA SER A 248 -26.00 -14.19 -5.61
C SER A 248 -25.63 -12.71 -5.48
N VAL A 249 -26.59 -11.80 -5.61
CA VAL A 249 -26.37 -10.35 -5.40
C VAL A 249 -26.05 -10.04 -3.93
N LEU A 250 -26.69 -10.72 -2.98
CA LEU A 250 -26.40 -10.58 -1.56
C LEU A 250 -24.99 -11.07 -1.22
N ASP A 251 -24.59 -12.22 -1.74
CA ASP A 251 -23.25 -12.78 -1.53
C ASP A 251 -22.16 -11.84 -2.08
N LEU A 252 -22.38 -11.27 -3.28
CA LEU A 252 -21.49 -10.25 -3.87
C LEU A 252 -21.40 -8.96 -3.06
N ARG A 253 -22.49 -8.55 -2.37
CA ARG A 253 -22.51 -7.37 -1.50
C ARG A 253 -21.91 -7.62 -0.12
N ALA A 254 -21.83 -8.88 0.32
CA ALA A 254 -21.21 -9.25 1.60
C ALA A 254 -19.68 -9.37 1.51
N ALA A 255 -19.13 -9.65 0.33
CA ALA A 255 -17.68 -9.74 0.07
C ALA A 255 -16.82 -8.52 0.49
N PRO A 256 -17.28 -7.25 0.42
CA PRO A 256 -16.51 -6.08 0.87
C PRO A 256 -16.28 -6.02 2.40
N LEU A 257 -16.90 -6.92 3.17
CA LEU A 257 -16.77 -6.98 4.63
C LEU A 257 -15.67 -7.93 5.11
N GLU A 258 -15.08 -8.74 4.22
CA GLU A 258 -13.94 -9.59 4.57
C GLU A 258 -12.70 -8.74 4.87
N GLY A 259 -12.22 -8.81 6.12
CA GLY A 259 -11.05 -8.06 6.60
C GLY A 259 -11.36 -6.82 7.43
N ARG A 260 -12.65 -6.47 7.63
CA ARG A 260 -13.08 -5.40 8.54
C ARG A 260 -13.52 -5.97 9.89
N SER A 261 -13.30 -5.20 10.95
CA SER A 261 -13.90 -5.53 12.24
C SER A 261 -15.42 -5.33 12.18
N LEU A 262 -16.18 -6.09 12.96
CA LEU A 262 -17.65 -6.00 13.02
C LEU A 262 -18.18 -4.55 13.17
N PRO A 263 -17.55 -3.66 13.97
CA PRO A 263 -17.95 -2.24 14.04
C PRO A 263 -17.77 -1.47 12.73
N GLU A 264 -16.68 -1.68 11.99
CA GLU A 264 -16.40 -1.00 10.71
C GLU A 264 -17.36 -1.47 9.60
N ALA A 265 -17.73 -2.76 9.62
CA ALA A 265 -18.74 -3.31 8.72
C ALA A 265 -20.13 -2.71 8.97
N LEU A 266 -20.51 -2.55 10.24
CA LEU A 266 -21.79 -1.96 10.66
C LEU A 266 -21.89 -0.47 10.30
N ALA A 267 -20.83 0.30 10.47
CA ALA A 267 -20.82 1.73 10.14
C ALA A 267 -21.10 1.97 8.65
N THR A 268 -20.46 1.21 7.76
CA THR A 268 -20.64 1.35 6.30
C THR A 268 -22.03 0.89 5.83
N LEU A 269 -22.62 -0.11 6.49
CA LEU A 269 -23.99 -0.53 6.20
C LEU A 269 -25.02 0.53 6.56
N VAL A 270 -24.78 1.32 7.61
CA VAL A 270 -25.66 2.43 8.01
C VAL A 270 -25.53 3.59 7.02
N GLU A 271 -24.32 3.89 6.54
CA GLU A 271 -24.09 4.94 5.52
C GLU A 271 -24.64 4.59 4.13
N ALA A 272 -24.79 3.31 3.79
CA ALA A 272 -25.31 2.86 2.50
C ALA A 272 -26.86 2.82 2.42
N VAL A 273 -27.55 3.17 3.52
CA VAL A 273 -29.02 3.13 3.65
C VAL A 273 -29.66 4.53 3.65
N ASP A 274 -28.85 5.59 3.62
CA ASP A 274 -29.27 6.97 3.32
C ASP A 274 -29.12 7.30 1.81
#